data_AF-A0A257CDF6-F1
#
_entry.id   AF-A0A257CDF6-F1
#
_cell.length_a   1.000
_cell.length_b   1.000
_cell.length_c   1.000
_cell.angle_alpha   90.00
_cell.angle_beta   90.00
_cell.angle_gamma   90.00
#
_symmetry.space_group_name_H-M   'P 1'
#
loop_
_entity.id
_entity.type
_entity.pdbx_description
1 polymer ?
#
loop_
_entity_poly.entity_id
_entity_poly.type
_entity_poly.pdbx_seq_one_letter_code
_entity_poly.pdbx_strand_id
1 'polypeptide(L)' 'MLVDVFDALTSVRPYKAAWEIDRAVQLLHDESGKHFDPEVVAHFVRHLPEILDNRERWADH' A
#
# COMPACT_ATOMS: atom_id res chain seq x y z
N MET A 1 -6.24 10.30 -0.11
CA MET A 1 -6.77 9.34 -1.12
C MET A 1 -6.06 8.00 -0.93
N LEU A 2 -6.51 6.90 -1.53
CA LEU A 2 -6.03 5.51 -1.26
C LEU A 2 -4.50 5.37 -1.10
N VAL A 3 -3.73 6.09 -1.92
CA VAL A 3 -2.26 6.15 -1.86
C VAL A 3 -1.73 6.73 -0.55
N ASP A 4 -2.32 7.81 -0.02
CA ASP A 4 -1.92 8.41 1.27
C ASP A 4 -2.18 7.46 2.45
N VAL A 5 -3.29 6.71 2.39
CA VAL A 5 -3.64 5.72 3.42
C VAL A 5 -2.66 4.56 3.36
N PHE A 6 -2.37 4.05 2.16
CA PHE A 6 -1.38 3.01 1.97
C PHE A 6 0.01 3.47 2.42
N ASP A 7 0.44 4.67 2.04
CA ASP A 7 1.70 5.28 2.48
C ASP A 7 1.76 5.43 4.00
N ALA A 8 0.71 5.95 4.64
CA ALA A 8 0.64 6.05 6.10
C ALA A 8 0.66 4.68 6.81
N LEU A 9 0.07 3.64 6.22
CA LEU A 9 0.06 2.27 6.75
C LEU A 9 1.39 1.53 6.55
N THR A 10 2.09 1.83 5.46
CA THR A 10 3.36 1.18 5.07
C THR A 10 4.59 2.01 5.43
N SER A 11 4.43 3.24 5.93
CA SER A 11 5.51 4.09 6.41
C SER A 11 6.19 3.46 7.61
N VAL A 12 7.40 2.96 7.38
CA VAL A 12 8.21 2.27 8.37
C VAL A 12 8.83 3.31 9.29
N ARG A 13 8.33 3.45 10.51
CA ARG A 13 9.14 4.04 11.59
C ARG A 13 10.26 3.05 11.92
N PRO A 14 11.50 3.49 12.18
CA PRO A 14 12.71 2.64 12.29
C PRO A 14 12.71 1.57 13.39
N TYR A 15 11.61 1.41 14.13
CA TYR A 15 11.48 0.47 15.27
C TYR A 15 10.26 -0.45 15.19
N LYS A 16 9.55 -0.49 14.06
CA LYS A 16 8.41 -1.38 13.87
C LYS A 16 8.57 -2.04 12.51
N ALA A 17 8.76 -3.36 12.48
CA ALA A 17 8.73 -4.13 11.25
C ALA A 17 7.52 -3.64 10.43
N ALA A 18 7.79 -3.22 9.20
CA ALA A 18 6.76 -2.76 8.28
C ALA A 18 5.59 -3.75 8.36
N TRP A 19 4.35 -3.26 8.41
CA TRP A 19 3.24 -4.17 8.17
C TRP A 19 3.55 -4.93 6.88
N GLU A 20 3.50 -6.26 6.93
CA GLU A 20 3.63 -7.11 5.74
C GLU A 20 2.72 -6.52 4.68
N ILE A 21 3.25 -6.30 3.47
CA ILE A 21 2.49 -5.73 2.35
C ILE A 21 1.17 -6.47 2.17
N ASP A 22 1.18 -7.79 2.37
CA ASP A 22 -0.01 -8.66 2.44
C ASP A 22 -1.11 -8.14 3.38
N ARG A 23 -0.76 -7.66 4.57
CA ARG A 23 -1.73 -7.13 5.54
C ARG A 23 -2.33 -5.81 5.10
N ALA A 24 -1.52 -4.93 4.48
CA ALA A 24 -2.01 -3.68 3.90
C ALA A 24 -2.93 -3.95 2.70
N VAL A 25 -2.58 -4.93 1.86
CA VAL A 25 -3.39 -5.37 0.72
C VAL A 25 -4.69 -6.02 1.19
N GLN A 26 -4.67 -6.85 2.22
CA GLN A 26 -5.88 -7.42 2.82
C GLN A 26 -6.81 -6.34 3.35
N LEU A 27 -6.28 -5.33 4.05
CA LEU A 27 -7.10 -4.22 4.54
C LEU A 27 -7.74 -3.43 3.38
N LEU A 28 -6.99 -3.19 2.30
CA LEU A 28 -7.51 -2.55 1.09
C LEU A 28 -8.61 -3.37 0.42
N HIS A 29 -8.48 -4.70 0.42
CA HIS A 29 -9.51 -5.61 -0.06
C HIS A 29 -10.76 -5.61 0.84
N ASP A 30 -10.60 -5.57 2.17
CA ASP A 30 -11.73 -5.55 3.12
C ASP A 30 -12.51 -4.23 3.08
N GLU A 31 -11.84 -3.13 2.76
CA GLU A 31 -12.42 -1.79 2.59
C GLU A 31 -12.86 -1.51 1.14
N SER A 32 -12.54 -2.42 0.20
CA SER A 32 -12.96 -2.37 -1.20
C SER A 32 -14.48 -2.51 -1.32
N GLY A 33 -15.11 -1.57 -2.02
CA GLY A 33 -16.57 -1.50 -2.15
C GLY A 33 -17.28 -0.86 -0.94
N LYS A 34 -16.54 -0.45 0.10
CA LYS A 34 -17.08 0.28 1.26
C LYS A 34 -16.57 1.72 1.30
N HIS A 35 -15.27 1.88 1.52
CA HIS A 35 -14.57 3.17 1.57
C HIS A 35 -13.78 3.45 0.30
N PHE A 36 -13.38 2.40 -0.42
CA PHE A 36 -12.61 2.51 -1.64
C PHE A 36 -13.36 1.91 -2.82
N ASP A 37 -13.17 2.51 -3.99
CA ASP A 37 -13.74 1.99 -5.22
C ASP A 37 -13.03 0.67 -5.61
N PRO A 38 -13.75 -0.44 -5.82
CA PRO A 38 -13.14 -1.72 -6.13
C PRO A 38 -12.30 -1.71 -7.41
N GLU A 39 -12.64 -0.87 -8.40
CA GLU A 39 -11.81 -0.73 -9.61
C GLU A 39 -10.46 -0.06 -9.29
N VAL A 40 -10.46 0.92 -8.37
CA VAL A 40 -9.25 1.61 -7.93
C VAL A 40 -8.37 0.68 -7.10
N VAL A 41 -8.95 -0.10 -6.19
CA VAL A 41 -8.22 -1.11 -5.40
C VAL A 41 -7.60 -2.16 -6.33
N ALA A 42 -8.35 -2.67 -7.31
CA ALA A 42 -7.86 -3.64 -8.28
C ALA A 42 -6.74 -3.09 -9.17
N HIS A 43 -6.80 -1.82 -9.58
CA HIS A 43 -5.69 -1.17 -10.29
C HIS A 43 -4.47 -1.01 -9.39
N PHE A 44 -4.66 -0.57 -8.14
CA PHE A 44 -3.58 -0.37 -7.19
C PHE A 44 -2.82 -1.66 -6.88
N VAL A 45 -3.52 -2.76 -6.62
CA VAL A 45 -2.91 -4.08 -6.36
C VAL A 45 -2.15 -4.59 -7.59
N ARG A 46 -2.64 -4.32 -8.81
CA ARG A 46 -1.94 -4.69 -10.05
C ARG A 46 -0.61 -3.96 -10.24
N HIS A 47 -0.53 -2.68 -9.85
CA HIS A 47 0.69 -1.87 -9.95
C HIS A 47 1.54 -1.89 -8.67
N LEU A 48 1.09 -2.59 -7.61
CA LEU A 48 1.79 -2.68 -6.34
C LEU A 48 3.27 -3.12 -6.47
N PRO A 49 3.63 -4.12 -7.30
CA PRO A 49 5.03 -4.54 -7.46
C PRO A 49 5.91 -3.40 -8.01
N GLU A 50 5.41 -2.65 -9.00
CA GLU A 50 6.12 -1.49 -9.57
C GLU A 50 6.24 -0.34 -8.56
N ILE A 51 5.21 -0.13 -7.75
CA ILE A 51 5.21 0.90 -6.70
C ILE A 51 6.24 0.56 -5.62
N LEU A 52 6.36 -0.72 -5.25
CA LEU A 52 7.33 -1.20 -4.27
C LEU A 52 8.76 -1.13 -4.81
N ASP A 53 8.99 -1.57 -6.05
CA ASP A 53 10.29 -1.49 -6.73
C ASP A 53 10.78 -0.04 -6.84
N ASN A 54 9.88 0.89 -7.18
CA ASN A 54 10.18 2.31 -7.16
C ASN A 54 10.47 2.81 -5.73
N ARG A 55 9.67 2.45 -4.72
CA ARG A 55 9.91 2.89 -3.34
C ARG A 55 11.27 2.45 -2.79
N GLU A 56 11.70 1.22 -3.06
CA GLU A 56 13.02 0.74 -2.65
C GLU A 56 14.13 1.59 -3.28
N ARG A 57 13.95 2.01 -4.54
CA ARG A 57 14.86 2.91 -5.25
C ARG A 57 14.90 4.35 -4.71
N TRP A 58 13.83 4.85 -4.10
CA TRP A 58 13.77 6.23 -3.57
C TRP A 58 14.02 6.33 -2.06
N ALA A 59 14.05 5.21 -1.33
CA ALA A 59 14.33 5.19 0.11
C ALA A 59 15.83 5.37 0.44
N ASP A 60 16.71 5.37 -0.57
CA ASP A 60 18.17 5.47 -0.44
C ASP A 60 18.75 6.85 -0.87
N HIS A 61 17.93 7.92 -0.86
CA HIS A 61 18.41 9.28 -1.18
C HIS A 61 17.98 10.35 -0.18
#